data_AF-A0A096AIK1-F1
#
_entry.id   AF-A0A096AIK1-F1
#
_cell.length_a   1.000
_cell.length_b   1.000
_cell.length_c   1.000
_cell.angle_alpha   90.00
_cell.angle_beta   90.00
_cell.angle_gamma   90.00
#
_symmetry.space_group_name_H-M   'P 1'
#
loop_
_entity.id
_entity.type
_entity.pdbx_description
1 polymer ?
#
loop_
_entity_poly.entity_id
_entity_poly.type
_entity_poly.pdbx_seq_one_letter_code
_entity_poly.pdbx_strand_id
1 'polypeptide(L)'
;MFVTKPPNNEQDFRWVVIHPFERHGWQVKAVYLGNPMRHDEKYLLINQGFAGKQRLMPFFNRSNNPDLILAIQSAGVSRGRNGFRKDKSGEKLAESEENLLEHRTDDSDTFDTLYIGCEKFPVCDTVSVPFSGIL
;
A
#
# COMPACT_ATOMS: atom_id res chain seq x y z
N MET A 1 2.52 6.35 3.42
CA MET A 1 1.55 6.72 4.47
C MET A 1 1.75 8.20 4.80
N PHE A 2 0.73 9.04 4.65
CA PHE A 2 0.75 10.45 5.06
C PHE A 2 0.22 10.54 6.48
N VAL A 3 0.93 11.20 7.39
CA VAL A 3 0.40 11.54 8.72
C VAL A 3 0.88 12.91 9.15
N THR A 4 -0.05 13.75 9.60
CA THR A 4 0.18 15.07 10.20
C THR A 4 0.62 14.96 11.65
N LYS A 5 1.53 15.86 12.05
CA LYS A 5 2.26 15.88 13.31
C LYS A 5 1.39 16.26 14.54
N PRO A 6 1.44 15.53 15.66
CA PRO A 6 1.15 16.09 16.98
C PRO A 6 2.40 16.80 17.54
N PRO A 7 2.24 17.93 18.26
CA PRO A 7 3.37 18.67 18.80
C PRO A 7 3.90 17.92 20.02
N ASN A 8 5.21 17.64 20.04
CA ASN A 8 5.98 17.02 21.13
C ASN A 8 5.99 15.49 21.24
N ASN A 9 6.51 14.81 20.22
CA ASN A 9 7.13 13.50 20.44
C ASN A 9 8.37 13.34 19.54
N GLU A 10 9.51 12.93 20.11
CA GLU A 10 10.72 12.56 19.35
C GLU A 10 10.50 11.30 18.50
N GLN A 11 9.41 10.57 18.77
CA GLN A 11 8.92 9.45 17.97
C GLN A 11 7.86 9.94 16.99
N ASP A 12 8.28 10.25 15.76
CA ASP A 12 7.35 10.47 14.67
C ASP A 12 6.85 9.14 14.08
N PHE A 13 5.80 9.17 13.26
CA PHE A 13 5.25 7.95 12.64
C PHE A 13 6.28 7.21 11.77
N ARG A 14 7.26 7.93 11.22
CA ARG A 14 8.37 7.33 10.49
C ARG A 14 9.19 6.44 11.43
N TRP A 15 9.51 6.91 12.63
CA TRP A 15 10.20 6.12 13.65
C TRP A 15 9.40 4.87 14.03
N VAL A 16 8.08 5.01 14.25
CA VAL A 16 7.19 3.88 14.61
C VAL A 16 7.22 2.76 13.57
N VAL A 17 7.33 3.10 12.29
CA VAL A 17 7.41 2.12 11.21
C VAL A 17 8.83 1.56 11.07
N ILE A 18 9.85 2.41 11.04
CA ILE A 18 11.24 1.99 10.73
C ILE A 18 11.87 1.20 11.88
N HIS A 19 11.71 1.68 13.11
CA HIS A 19 12.43 1.17 14.27
C HIS A 19 12.17 -0.32 14.55
N PRO A 20 10.94 -0.86 14.42
CA PRO A 20 10.70 -2.29 14.52
C PRO A 20 11.51 -3.12 13.50
N PHE A 21 11.58 -2.71 12.23
CA PHE A 21 12.36 -3.44 11.22
C PHE A 21 13.85 -3.42 11.55
N GLU A 22 14.39 -2.25 11.91
CA GLU A 22 15.81 -2.11 12.30
C GLU A 22 16.15 -2.96 13.53
N ARG A 23 15.25 -3.02 14.54
CA ARG A 23 15.43 -3.89 15.72
C ARG A 23 15.48 -5.38 15.36
N HIS A 24 14.88 -5.79 14.25
CA HIS A 24 14.93 -7.17 13.76
C HIS A 24 16.05 -7.40 12.74
N GLY A 25 17.05 -6.50 12.67
CA GLY A 25 18.25 -6.65 11.85
C GLY A 25 18.07 -6.25 10.39
N TRP A 26 16.95 -5.63 10.01
CA TRP A 26 16.75 -5.13 8.65
C TRP A 26 17.45 -3.79 8.46
N GLN A 27 18.12 -3.63 7.31
CA GLN A 27 18.56 -2.30 6.86
C GLN A 27 17.39 -1.61 6.17
N VAL A 28 16.91 -0.52 6.75
CA VAL A 28 15.72 0.18 6.24
C VAL A 28 16.12 1.48 5.56
N LYS A 29 15.94 1.54 4.24
CA LYS A 29 16.04 2.79 3.48
C LYS A 29 14.66 3.39 3.28
N ALA A 30 14.35 4.41 4.05
CA ALA A 30 13.06 5.08 3.92
C ALA A 30 13.07 6.13 2.80
N VAL A 31 12.15 5.97 1.85
CA VAL A 31 12.03 6.77 0.63
C VAL A 31 10.75 7.60 0.67
N TYR A 32 10.86 8.88 0.34
CA TYR A 32 9.69 9.75 0.21
C TYR A 32 9.02 9.54 -1.15
N LEU A 33 7.73 9.16 -1.16
CA LEU A 33 6.97 8.83 -2.37
C LEU A 33 6.60 10.05 -3.24
N GLY A 34 6.82 11.27 -2.73
CA GLY A 34 6.37 12.50 -3.37
C GLY A 34 4.92 12.87 -3.00
N ASN A 35 4.36 13.83 -3.73
CA ASN A 35 2.97 14.25 -3.57
C ASN A 35 2.00 13.09 -3.87
N PRO A 36 0.81 13.06 -3.23
CA PRO A 36 -0.22 12.07 -3.54
C PRO A 36 -0.52 12.04 -5.05
N MET A 37 -0.48 10.84 -5.64
CA MET A 37 -0.86 10.64 -7.04
C MET A 37 -2.34 10.93 -7.22
N ARG A 38 -2.72 11.49 -8.38
CA ARG A 38 -4.14 11.66 -8.70
C ARG A 38 -4.85 10.30 -8.76
N HIS A 39 -6.11 10.26 -8.35
CA HIS A 39 -6.86 9.00 -8.26
C HIS A 39 -7.01 8.28 -9.61
N ASP A 40 -7.18 9.02 -10.70
CA ASP A 40 -7.29 8.49 -12.06
C ASP A 40 -5.99 7.80 -12.51
N GLU A 41 -4.86 8.47 -12.33
CA GLU A 41 -3.53 7.93 -12.61
C GLU A 41 -3.23 6.69 -11.76
N LYS A 42 -3.56 6.77 -10.46
CA LYS A 42 -3.36 5.68 -9.51
C LYS A 42 -4.12 4.42 -9.91
N TYR A 43 -5.42 4.54 -10.18
CA TYR A 43 -6.24 3.39 -10.57
C TYR A 43 -5.82 2.84 -11.93
N LEU A 44 -5.44 3.69 -12.88
CA LEU A 44 -4.92 3.23 -14.16
C LEU A 44 -3.64 2.41 -13.98
N LEU A 45 -2.69 2.89 -13.18
CA LEU A 45 -1.43 2.20 -12.89
C LEU A 45 -1.68 0.82 -12.28
N ILE A 46 -2.50 0.75 -11.24
CA ILE A 46 -2.80 -0.50 -10.51
C ILE A 46 -3.56 -1.49 -11.40
N ASN A 47 -4.58 -1.03 -12.13
CA ASN A 47 -5.34 -1.88 -13.05
C ASN A 47 -4.46 -2.43 -14.18
N GLN A 48 -3.54 -1.62 -14.71
CA GLN A 48 -2.55 -2.08 -15.67
C GLN A 48 -1.58 -3.10 -15.05
N GLY A 49 -1.23 -2.92 -13.77
CA GLY A 49 -0.49 -3.90 -12.98
C GLY A 49 -1.17 -5.27 -12.95
N PHE A 50 -2.45 -5.30 -12.56
CA PHE A 50 -3.24 -6.55 -12.57
C PHE A 50 -3.41 -7.14 -13.98
N ALA A 51 -3.45 -6.30 -15.02
CA ALA A 51 -3.52 -6.74 -16.40
C ALA A 51 -2.16 -7.19 -16.98
N GLY A 52 -1.08 -7.20 -16.18
CA GLY A 52 0.26 -7.58 -16.63
C GLY A 52 0.90 -6.58 -17.61
N LYS A 53 0.43 -5.32 -17.59
CA LYS A 53 0.90 -4.23 -18.48
C LYS A 53 1.89 -3.30 -17.81
N GLN A 54 2.25 -3.55 -16.55
CA GLN A 54 3.29 -2.83 -15.80
C GLN A 54 4.48 -3.75 -15.51
N ARG A 55 5.56 -3.18 -14.96
CA ARG A 55 6.75 -3.95 -14.60
C ARG A 55 6.42 -5.02 -13.56
N LEU A 56 5.60 -4.69 -12.57
CA LEU A 56 5.13 -5.59 -11.53
C LEU A 56 3.70 -6.02 -11.80
N MET A 57 3.48 -7.33 -11.75
CA MET A 57 2.16 -7.94 -11.76
C MET A 57 1.87 -8.50 -10.36
N PRO A 58 1.06 -7.81 -9.54
CA PRO A 58 0.86 -8.20 -8.15
C PRO A 58 -0.03 -9.44 -8.04
N PHE A 59 0.30 -10.30 -7.08
CA PHE A 59 -0.51 -11.45 -6.67
C PHE A 59 -0.76 -11.40 -5.17
N PHE A 60 -1.93 -11.86 -4.73
CA PHE A 60 -2.30 -11.92 -3.32
C PHE A 60 -2.32 -13.36 -2.81
N ASN A 61 -1.70 -13.56 -1.64
CA ASN A 61 -1.86 -14.81 -0.91
C ASN A 61 -3.26 -14.84 -0.28
N ARG A 62 -4.16 -15.62 -0.89
CA ARG A 62 -5.58 -15.67 -0.51
C ARG A 62 -5.80 -16.09 0.93
N SER A 63 -5.06 -17.09 1.43
CA SER A 63 -5.27 -17.60 2.79
C SER A 63 -4.88 -16.58 3.86
N ASN A 64 -3.92 -15.71 3.55
CA ASN A 64 -3.34 -14.80 4.53
C ASN A 64 -3.85 -13.36 4.38
N ASN A 65 -4.58 -13.06 3.30
CA ASN A 65 -5.07 -11.71 3.01
C ASN A 65 -6.53 -11.74 2.51
N PRO A 66 -7.46 -12.42 3.20
CA PRO A 66 -8.87 -12.46 2.77
C PRO A 66 -9.50 -11.06 2.74
N ASP A 67 -9.18 -10.23 3.74
CA ASP A 67 -9.76 -8.91 3.92
C ASP A 67 -9.28 -7.92 2.85
N LEU A 68 -7.99 -7.94 2.54
CA LEU A 68 -7.43 -7.15 1.43
C LEU A 68 -8.08 -7.51 0.09
N ILE A 69 -8.35 -8.80 -0.15
CA ILE A 69 -9.01 -9.25 -1.37
C ILE A 69 -10.43 -8.70 -1.43
N LEU A 70 -11.18 -8.79 -0.34
CA LEU A 70 -12.53 -8.22 -0.25
C LEU A 70 -12.51 -6.70 -0.43
N ALA A 71 -11.56 -6.00 0.17
CA ALA A 71 -11.40 -4.54 0.05
C ALA A 71 -11.11 -4.13 -1.41
N ILE A 72 -10.23 -4.86 -2.11
CA ILE A 72 -9.91 -4.58 -3.52
C ILE A 72 -11.10 -4.90 -4.44
N GLN A 73 -11.82 -6.00 -4.19
CA GLN A 73 -12.99 -6.39 -4.99
C GLN A 73 -14.19 -5.47 -4.78
N SER A 74 -14.37 -4.97 -3.56
CA SER A 74 -15.45 -4.04 -3.19
C SER A 74 -15.11 -2.58 -3.46
N ALA A 75 -13.88 -2.26 -3.88
CA ALA A 75 -13.42 -0.91 -4.18
C ALA A 75 -14.16 -0.33 -5.41
N GLY A 76 -15.36 0.18 -5.18
CA GLY A 76 -16.18 0.87 -6.16
C GLY A 76 -15.63 2.25 -6.52
N VAL A 77 -15.91 2.69 -7.75
CA VAL A 77 -15.59 4.03 -8.23
C VAL A 77 -16.88 4.72 -8.65
N SER A 78 -17.12 5.92 -8.12
CA SER A 78 -18.24 6.77 -8.51
C SER A 78 -17.77 7.84 -9.51
N ARG A 79 -18.64 8.19 -10.47
CA ARG A 79 -18.42 9.32 -11.38
C ARG A 79 -19.02 10.58 -10.77
N GLY A 80 -18.19 11.61 -10.55
CA GLY A 80 -18.61 12.92 -10.09
C GLY A 80 -18.32 14.02 -11.11
N ARG A 81 -18.70 15.26 -10.78
CA ARG A 81 -18.48 16.46 -11.61
C ARG A 81 -17.00 16.69 -11.96
N ASN A 82 -16.09 16.27 -11.08
CA ASN A 82 -14.64 16.44 -11.23
C ASN A 82 -13.94 15.15 -11.69
N GLY A 83 -14.67 14.19 -12.28
CA GLY A 83 -14.14 12.91 -12.74
C GLY A 83 -14.43 11.74 -11.80
N PHE A 84 -13.66 10.67 -11.95
CA PHE A 84 -13.78 9.46 -11.14
C PHE A 84 -13.25 9.70 -9.72
N ARG A 85 -13.99 9.22 -8.72
CA ARG A 85 -13.56 9.22 -7.31
C ARG A 85 -13.90 7.88 -6.67
N LYS A 86 -13.14 7.46 -5.65
CA LYS A 86 -13.50 6.30 -4.81
C LYS A 86 -14.93 6.49 -4.32
N ASP A 87 -15.76 5.46 -4.42
CA ASP A 87 -17.08 5.49 -3.81
C ASP A 87 -16.93 5.32 -2.30
N LYS A 88 -17.17 6.41 -1.56
CA LYS A 88 -17.09 6.47 -0.10
C LYS A 88 -18.46 6.45 0.58
N SER A 89 -19.51 6.11 -0.16
CA SER A 89 -20.87 6.07 0.39
C SER A 89 -21.00 5.05 1.53
N GLY A 90 -20.29 3.91 1.43
CA GLY A 90 -20.24 2.86 2.46
C GLY A 90 -19.47 3.23 3.73
N GLU A 91 -18.47 4.12 3.66
CA GLU A 91 -17.69 4.56 4.84
C GLU A 91 -18.56 5.31 5.87
N LYS A 92 -19.70 5.87 5.46
CA LYS A 92 -20.60 6.66 6.32
C LYS A 92 -21.63 5.85 7.10
N LEU A 93 -21.71 4.55 6.87
CA LEU A 93 -22.64 3.66 7.57
C LEU A 93 -22.01 3.21 8.89
N ALA A 94 -22.85 3.07 9.94
CA ALA A 94 -22.40 2.54 11.22
C ALA A 94 -21.73 1.16 11.05
N GLU A 95 -20.79 0.86 11.93
CA GLU A 95 -20.12 -0.44 11.99
C GLU A 95 -21.15 -1.55 12.21
N SER A 96 -21.06 -2.63 11.44
CA SER A 96 -21.85 -3.85 11.63
C SER A 96 -20.90 -5.05 11.64
N GLU A 97 -21.33 -6.18 12.21
CA GLU A 97 -20.52 -7.42 12.24
C GLU A 97 -20.10 -7.90 10.84
N GLU A 98 -20.85 -7.53 9.79
CA GLU A 98 -20.55 -7.86 8.39
C GLU A 98 -19.63 -6.82 7.71
N ASN A 99 -19.42 -5.66 8.35
CA ASN A 99 -18.82 -4.50 7.69
C ASN A 99 -17.95 -3.71 8.67
N LEU A 100 -16.94 -4.38 9.23
CA LEU A 100 -15.93 -3.81 10.13
C LEU A 100 -15.11 -2.73 9.41
N LEU A 101 -14.70 -1.70 10.15
CA LEU A 101 -13.97 -0.54 9.61
C LEU A 101 -12.63 -0.93 8.95
N GLU A 102 -11.96 -1.94 9.50
CA GLU A 102 -10.70 -2.49 8.99
C GLU A 102 -10.80 -3.00 7.54
N HIS A 103 -11.97 -3.48 7.11
CA HIS A 103 -12.19 -4.01 5.77
C HIS A 103 -12.49 -2.95 4.70
N ARG A 104 -12.80 -1.70 5.09
CA ARG A 104 -13.43 -0.74 4.16
C ARG A 104 -12.43 0.05 3.30
N THR A 105 -11.27 0.45 3.84
CA THR A 105 -10.41 1.41 3.12
C THR A 105 -8.92 1.31 3.46
N ASP A 106 -8.57 1.00 4.72
CA ASP A 106 -7.19 1.12 5.21
C ASP A 106 -6.21 0.12 4.57
N ASP A 107 -6.63 -1.13 4.40
CA ASP A 107 -5.80 -2.16 3.77
C ASP A 107 -5.60 -1.91 2.27
N SER A 108 -6.66 -1.49 1.57
CA SER A 108 -6.59 -1.16 0.14
C SER A 108 -5.66 0.03 -0.14
N ASP A 109 -5.72 1.09 0.68
CA ASP A 109 -4.88 2.27 0.51
C ASP A 109 -3.42 1.98 0.93
N THR A 110 -3.22 1.05 1.87
CA THR A 110 -1.89 0.53 2.22
C THR A 110 -1.26 -0.22 1.05
N PHE A 111 -2.02 -1.11 0.40
CA PHE A 111 -1.59 -1.79 -0.83
C PHE A 111 -1.26 -0.79 -1.95
N ASP A 112 -2.14 0.17 -2.22
CA ASP A 112 -1.92 1.20 -3.24
C ASP A 112 -0.57 1.91 -3.03
N THR A 113 -0.29 2.30 -1.78
CA THR A 113 0.94 2.98 -1.39
C THR A 113 2.17 2.10 -1.64
N LEU A 114 2.10 0.83 -1.25
CA LEU A 114 3.16 -0.14 -1.44
C LEU A 114 3.45 -0.36 -2.94
N TYR A 115 2.40 -0.62 -3.72
CA TYR A 115 2.54 -0.88 -5.16
C TYR A 115 3.13 0.33 -5.92
N ILE A 116 2.64 1.54 -5.64
CA ILE A 116 3.19 2.78 -6.23
C ILE A 116 4.66 2.94 -5.85
N GLY A 117 5.03 2.64 -4.59
CA GLY A 117 6.41 2.71 -4.15
C GLY A 117 7.30 1.75 -4.91
N CYS A 118 6.89 0.49 -5.02
CA CYS A 118 7.62 -0.55 -5.75
C CYS A 118 7.76 -0.23 -7.24
N GLU A 119 6.75 0.38 -7.87
CA GLU A 119 6.83 0.80 -9.28
C GLU A 119 7.75 2.01 -9.47
N LYS A 120 7.58 3.07 -8.67
CA LYS A 120 8.33 4.32 -8.81
C LYS A 120 9.79 4.21 -8.39
N PHE A 121 10.09 3.37 -7.41
CA PHE A 121 11.42 3.26 -6.80
C PHE A 121 11.91 1.81 -6.81
N PRO A 122 12.21 1.24 -8.00
CA PRO A 122 12.81 -0.09 -8.08
C PRO A 122 14.13 -0.12 -7.31
N VAL A 123 14.31 -1.15 -6.49
CA VAL A 123 15.60 -1.45 -5.86
C VAL A 123 16.27 -2.52 -6.71
N CYS A 124 17.42 -2.17 -7.31
CA CYS A 124 18.30 -3.12 -7.97
C CYS A 124 19.49 -3.37 -7.05
N ASP A 125 19.40 -4.39 -6.18
CA ASP A 125 20.54 -4.82 -5.39
C ASP A 125 21.32 -5.90 -6.16
N THR A 126 22.63 -5.68 -6.34
CA THR A 126 23.56 -6.75 -6.70
C THR A 126 23.79 -7.60 -5.45
N VAL A 127 23.03 -8.69 -5.31
CA VAL A 127 23.26 -9.66 -4.23
C VAL A 127 24.56 -10.41 -4.55
N SER A 128 25.65 -10.12 -3.84
CA SER A 128 26.78 -11.05 -3.81
C SER A 128 26.36 -12.25 -2.97
N VAL A 129 25.96 -13.34 -3.61
CA VAL A 129 25.81 -14.63 -2.93
C VAL A 129 27.21 -15.17 -2.63
N PRO A 130 27.63 -15.29 -1.36
CA PRO A 130 28.89 -15.92 -1.04
C PRO A 130 28.79 -17.41 -1.37
N PHE A 131 29.65 -17.89 -2.26
CA PHE A 131 29.74 -19.30 -2.69
C PHE A 131 30.38 -20.21 -1.61
N SER A 132 30.19 -19.93 -0.32
CA SER A 132 30.81 -20.70 0.75
C SER A 132 29.84 -21.71 1.32
N GLY A 133 29.63 -22.83 0.62
CA GLY A 133 28.76 -23.89 1.14
C GLY A 133 28.57 -25.15 0.29
N ILE A 134 29.32 -25.36 -0.80
CA ILE A 134 29.30 -26.64 -1.52
C ILE A 134 30.72 -27.18 -1.56
N LEU A 135 31.01 -28.08 -0.62
CA LEU A 135 32.09 -29.06 -0.67
C LEU A 135 31.53 -30.38 -0.14
#